data_AF-A0A530YWC0-F1
#
_entry.id   AF-A0A530YWC0-F1
#
_cell.length_a   1.000
_cell.length_b   1.000
_cell.length_c   1.000
_cell.angle_alpha   90.00
_cell.angle_beta   90.00
_cell.angle_gamma   90.00
#
_symmetry.space_group_name_H-M   'P 1'
#
loop_
_entity.id
_entity.type
_entity.pdbx_description
1 polymer ?
#
loop_
_entity_poly.entity_id
_entity_poly.type
_entity_poly.pdbx_seq_one_letter_code
_entity_poly.pdbx_strand_id
1 'polypeptide(L)'
;LYGFTTDRHEVTLGASAQLAENWRVFGTGTYDLEQSVLVKDGVGFAYSDDCFTYLMTFSESRDLSTKEVSQNIGFNLSFRTLGDFGSTQSSFNTVQ
;
A
#
# COMPACT_ATOMS: atom_id res chain seq x y z
N LEU A 1 -21.02 22.27 -9.71
CA LEU A 1 -21.70 20.98 -9.50
C LEU A 1 -20.61 19.91 -9.56
N TYR A 2 -20.03 19.56 -8.40
CA TYR A 2 -18.97 18.56 -8.32
C TYR A 2 -19.62 17.22 -8.01
N GLY A 3 -19.80 16.41 -9.04
CA GLY A 3 -20.27 15.05 -8.94
C GLY A 3 -19.74 14.33 -10.17
N PHE A 4 -18.93 13.29 -9.94
CA PHE A 4 -18.48 12.42 -11.01
C PHE A 4 -19.70 11.96 -11.81
N THR A 5 -19.67 12.13 -13.13
CA THR A 5 -20.76 11.72 -14.03
C THR A 5 -20.84 10.22 -14.24
N THR A 6 -19.87 9.48 -13.70
CA THR A 6 -19.65 8.05 -13.86
C THR A 6 -19.56 7.42 -12.49
N ASP A 7 -20.33 6.36 -12.28
CA ASP A 7 -20.35 5.59 -11.05
C ASP A 7 -19.05 4.77 -10.97
N ARG A 8 -18.20 5.10 -9.99
CA ARG A 8 -16.83 4.57 -9.93
C ARG A 8 -16.82 3.20 -9.26
N HIS A 9 -16.65 2.15 -10.06
CA HIS A 9 -16.62 0.77 -9.59
C HIS A 9 -15.18 0.29 -9.45
N GLU A 10 -14.63 0.38 -8.24
CA GLU A 10 -13.27 -0.06 -7.93
C GLU A 10 -13.28 -1.40 -7.20
N VAL A 11 -12.44 -2.34 -7.67
CA VAL A 11 -12.14 -3.58 -6.95
C VAL A 11 -10.70 -3.51 -6.44
N THR A 12 -10.51 -3.78 -5.15
CA THR A 12 -9.18 -3.85 -4.55
C THR A 12 -8.86 -5.30 -4.20
N LEU A 13 -7.67 -5.74 -4.61
CA LEU A 13 -7.10 -7.03 -4.30
C LEU A 13 -5.85 -6.83 -3.46
N GLY A 14 -5.73 -7.62 -2.39
CA GLY A 14 -4.54 -7.68 -1.56
C GLY A 14 -4.04 -9.11 -1.50
N ALA A 15 -2.72 -9.28 -1.49
CA ALA A 15 -2.07 -10.56 -1.29
C ALA A 15 -0.93 -10.40 -0.28
N SER A 16 -0.74 -11.40 0.56
CA SER A 16 0.42 -11.47 1.45
C SER A 16 0.94 -12.90 1.56
N ALA A 17 2.24 -13.02 1.72
CA ALA A 17 2.93 -14.30 1.85
C ALA A 17 4.07 -14.19 2.87
N GLN A 18 4.17 -15.19 3.74
CA GLN A 18 5.31 -15.36 4.62
C GLN A 18 6.38 -16.16 3.85
N LEU A 19 7.49 -15.51 3.51
CA LEU A 19 8.56 -16.14 2.73
C LEU A 19 9.59 -16.86 3.62
N ALA A 20 9.80 -16.36 4.84
CA ALA A 20 10.67 -16.97 5.84
C ALA A 20 10.15 -16.64 7.25
N GLU A 21 10.73 -17.23 8.29
CA GLU A 21 10.30 -17.06 9.69
C GLU A 21 10.03 -15.59 10.06
N ASN A 22 10.93 -14.70 9.64
CA ASN A 22 10.85 -13.27 9.96
C ASN A 22 10.45 -12.38 8.77
N TRP A 23 10.27 -12.93 7.56
CA TRP A 23 10.03 -12.15 6.34
C TRP A 23 8.62 -12.32 5.80
N ARG A 24 7.90 -11.22 5.69
CA ARG A 24 6.59 -11.13 5.04
C ARG A 24 6.66 -10.20 3.84
N VAL A 25 6.12 -10.64 2.71
CA VAL A 25 5.92 -9.78 1.53
C VAL A 25 4.43 -9.64 1.30
N PHE A 26 4.01 -8.45 0.88
CA PHE A 26 2.61 -8.15 0.64
C PHE A 26 2.48 -7.12 -0.48
N GLY A 27 1.35 -7.16 -1.16
CA GLY A 27 1.05 -6.25 -2.26
C GLY A 27 -0.45 -6.03 -2.39
N THR A 28 -0.78 -4.92 -3.01
CA THR A 28 -2.16 -4.48 -3.22
C THR A 28 -2.31 -3.90 -4.62
N GLY A 29 -3.51 -4.02 -5.17
CA GLY A 29 -3.86 -3.41 -6.45
C GLY A 29 -5.33 -3.07 -6.47
N THR A 30 -5.66 -1.86 -6.89
CA THR A 30 -7.02 -1.40 -7.11
C THR A 30 -7.23 -1.18 -8.59
N TYR A 31 -8.25 -1.85 -9.12
CA TYR A 31 -8.63 -1.79 -10.52
C TYR A 31 -10.02 -1.15 -10.65
N ASP A 32 -10.14 -0.15 -11.52
CA ASP A 32 -11.42 0.45 -11.87
C ASP A 32 -12.04 -0.36 -13.02
N LEU A 33 -13.19 -0.98 -12.77
CA LEU A 33 -13.90 -1.85 -13.72
C LEU A 33 -14.56 -1.05 -14.85
N GLU A 34 -14.95 0.19 -14.58
CA GLU A 34 -15.63 1.05 -15.54
C GLU A 34 -14.64 1.62 -16.55
N GLN A 35 -13.47 2.05 -16.08
CA GLN A 35 -12.41 2.58 -16.93
C GLN A 35 -11.40 1.52 -17.38
N SER A 36 -11.48 0.30 -16.85
CA SER A 36 -10.58 -0.82 -17.15
C SER A 36 -9.10 -0.48 -16.93
N VAL A 37 -8.79 0.25 -15.86
CA VAL A 37 -7.43 0.71 -15.54
C VAL A 37 -7.06 0.46 -14.09
N LEU A 38 -5.77 0.22 -13.85
CA LEU A 38 -5.20 0.13 -12.51
C LEU A 38 -5.02 1.54 -11.96
N VAL A 39 -5.79 1.87 -10.91
CA VAL A 39 -5.79 3.21 -10.30
C VAL A 39 -4.78 3.31 -9.17
N LYS A 40 -4.51 2.20 -8.47
CA LYS A 40 -3.57 2.13 -7.36
C LYS A 40 -2.87 0.80 -7.33
N ASP A 41 -1.61 0.81 -6.97
CA ASP A 41 -0.85 -0.39 -6.69
C ASP A 41 0.18 -0.14 -5.60
N GLY A 42 0.55 -1.21 -4.92
CA GLY A 42 1.56 -1.13 -3.89
C GLY A 42 2.22 -2.47 -3.63
N VAL A 43 3.49 -2.40 -3.26
CA VAL A 43 4.26 -3.54 -2.75
C VAL A 43 4.97 -3.16 -1.47
N GLY A 44 5.15 -4.13 -0.60
CA GLY A 44 5.86 -3.94 0.65
C GLY A 44 6.44 -5.24 1.18
N PHE A 45 7.43 -5.07 2.04
CA PHE A 45 7.97 -6.17 2.82
C PHE A 45 8.13 -5.75 4.27
N ALA A 46 8.00 -6.71 5.15
CA ALA A 46 8.20 -6.57 6.57
C ALA A 46 9.20 -7.63 7.03
N TYR A 47 10.14 -7.19 7.85
CA TYR A 47 11.00 -8.05 8.64
C TYR A 47 10.63 -7.86 10.12
N SER A 48 10.30 -8.92 10.83
CA SER A 48 9.94 -8.86 12.25
C SER A 48 10.74 -9.89 13.02
N ASP A 49 11.51 -9.43 14.00
CA ASP A 49 12.17 -10.28 14.98
C ASP A 49 11.69 -9.96 16.41
N ASP A 50 12.32 -10.56 17.41
CA ASP A 50 11.94 -10.40 18.81
C ASP A 50 12.11 -8.97 19.34
N CYS A 51 13.02 -8.20 18.74
CA CYS A 51 13.48 -6.91 19.24
C CYS A 51 12.91 -5.74 18.44
N PHE A 52 12.78 -5.89 17.12
CA PHE A 52 12.31 -4.85 16.22
C PHE A 52 11.53 -5.38 15.02
N THR A 53 10.73 -4.51 14.44
CA THR A 53 10.03 -4.72 13.17
C THR A 53 10.41 -3.63 12.20
N TYR A 54 10.90 -4.02 11.02
CA TYR A 54 11.18 -3.14 9.92
C TYR A 54 10.14 -3.35 8.82
N LEU A 55 9.59 -2.26 8.30
CA LEU A 55 8.58 -2.24 7.26
C LEU A 55 9.02 -1.26 6.18
N MET A 56 8.98 -1.70 4.93
CA MET A 56 9.19 -0.84 3.78
C MET A 56 8.05 -1.04 2.80
N THR A 57 7.54 0.07 2.27
CA THR A 57 6.38 0.11 1.39
C THR A 57 6.63 1.08 0.24
N PHE A 58 6.15 0.70 -0.93
CA PHE A 58 6.14 1.53 -2.12
C PHE A 58 4.75 1.43 -2.74
N SER A 59 4.08 2.57 -2.94
CA SER A 59 2.75 2.59 -3.56
C SER A 59 2.64 3.72 -4.57
N GLU A 60 1.91 3.45 -5.65
CA GLU A 60 1.55 4.43 -6.65
C GLU A 60 0.03 4.64 -6.67
N SER A 61 -0.38 5.88 -6.88
CA SER A 61 -1.78 6.25 -7.15
C SER A 61 -1.83 7.10 -8.40
N ARG A 62 -2.78 6.80 -9.28
CA ARG A 62 -2.94 7.47 -10.57
C ARG A 62 -4.26 8.23 -10.57
N ASP A 63 -4.20 9.52 -10.86
CA ASP A 63 -5.42 10.32 -11.05
C ASP A 63 -5.94 10.10 -12.48
N LEU A 64 -7.19 9.66 -12.59
CA LEU A 64 -7.83 9.33 -13.86
C LEU A 64 -8.17 10.57 -14.70
N SER A 65 -8.33 11.74 -14.06
CA SER A 65 -8.69 12.99 -14.72
C SER A 65 -7.44 13.76 -15.17
N THR A 66 -6.40 13.84 -14.32
CA THR A 66 -5.19 14.64 -14.61
C THR A 66 -4.04 13.81 -15.16
N LYS A 67 -4.14 12.47 -15.10
CA LYS A 67 -3.07 11.52 -15.41
C LYS A 67 -1.82 11.69 -14.53
N GLU A 68 -1.94 12.38 -13.42
CA GLU A 68 -0.85 12.54 -12.48
C GLU A 68 -0.60 11.24 -11.72
N VAL A 69 0.68 10.91 -11.54
CA VAL A 69 1.13 9.75 -10.78
C VAL A 69 1.73 10.24 -9.48
N SER A 70 1.12 9.84 -8.36
CA SER A 70 1.64 10.08 -7.02
C SER A 70 2.33 8.82 -6.52
N GLN A 71 3.62 8.93 -6.21
CA GLN A 71 4.42 7.85 -5.66
C GLN A 71 4.66 8.13 -4.17
N ASN A 72 4.41 7.13 -3.34
CA ASN A 72 4.63 7.20 -1.90
C ASN A 72 5.59 6.10 -1.47
N ILE A 73 6.61 6.50 -0.71
CA ILE A 73 7.61 5.62 -0.14
C ILE A 73 7.54 5.75 1.37
N GLY A 74 7.09 4.67 2.01
CA GLY A 74 6.97 4.58 3.45
C GLY A 74 8.00 3.63 4.02
N PHE A 75 8.65 4.03 5.10
CA PHE A 75 9.42 3.11 5.93
C PHE A 75 9.00 3.26 7.38
N ASN A 76 9.00 2.16 8.13
CA ASN A 76 8.72 2.15 9.55
C ASN A 76 9.65 1.17 10.26
N LEU A 77 10.22 1.60 11.37
CA LEU A 77 11.08 0.82 12.25
C LEU A 77 10.51 0.90 13.66
N SER A 78 9.95 -0.21 14.13
CA SER A 78 9.27 -0.35 15.41
C SER A 78 10.15 -1.14 16.36
N PHE A 79 10.62 -0.54 17.45
CA PHE A 79 11.35 -1.25 18.51
C PHE A 79 10.40 -1.61 19.63
N ARG A 80 10.39 -2.89 20.05
CA ARG A 80 9.47 -3.39 21.08
C ARG A 80 9.54 -2.61 22.40
N THR A 81 10.72 -2.09 22.74
CA THR A 81 10.97 -1.39 24.03
C THR A 81 11.22 0.10 23.88
N LEU A 82 11.61 0.57 22.70
CA LEU A 82 12.05 1.96 22.48
C LEU A 82 11.03 2.79 21.68
N GLY A 83 9.96 2.16 21.19
CA GLY A 83 8.91 2.81 20.40
C GLY A 83 9.18 2.80 18.89
N ASP A 84 8.35 3.53 18.15
CA ASP A 84 8.30 3.48 16.69
C ASP A 84 8.92 4.71 16.05
N PHE A 85 9.68 4.50 14.98
CA PHE A 85 10.34 5.54 14.19
C PHE A 85 10.08 5.30 12.69
N GLY A 86 9.60 6.30 11.96
CA GLY A 86 9.51 6.19 10.50
C GLY A 86 8.54 7.16 9.82
N SER A 87 8.50 7.10 8.49
CA SER A 87 7.55 7.81 7.65
C SER A 87 6.34 6.92 7.34
N THR A 88 5.33 6.95 8.22
CA THR A 88 4.05 6.28 7.95
C THR A 88 3.21 7.17 7.04
N GLN A 89 3.29 6.96 5.73
CA GLN A 89 2.34 7.55 4.78
C GLN A 89 1.14 6.62 4.66
N SER A 90 -0.06 7.18 4.89
CA SER A 90 -1.34 6.51 5.13
C SER A 90 -1.91 5.69 3.94
N SER A 91 -1.10 5.34 2.95
CA SER A 91 -1.57 4.87 1.64
C SER A 91 -1.63 3.35 1.51
N PHE A 92 -1.09 2.60 2.47
CA PHE A 92 -0.92 1.16 2.33
C PHE A 92 -2.01 0.36 3.05
N ASN A 93 -3.17 0.21 2.41
CA ASN A 93 -4.26 -0.60 2.94
C ASN A 93 -4.08 -2.06 2.50
N THR A 94 -3.36 -2.86 3.29
CA THR A 94 -3.24 -4.30 3.04
C THR A 94 -4.54 -4.97 3.46
N VAL A 95 -5.20 -5.70 2.55
CA VAL A 95 -6.32 -6.57 2.92
C VAL A 95 -5.73 -7.66 3.83
N GLN A 96 -6.10 -7.64 5.11
CA GLN A 96 -5.68 -8.60 6.13
C GLN A 96 -6.24 -9.99 5.87
#